data_AF-A0A2G2MHD6-F1
#
_entry.id   AF-A0A2G2MHD6-F1
#
_cell.length_a   1.000
_cell.length_b   1.000
_cell.length_c   1.000
_cell.angle_alpha   90.00
_cell.angle_beta   90.00
_cell.angle_gamma   90.00
#
_symmetry.space_group_name_H-M   'P 1'
#
loop_
_entity.id
_entity.type
_entity.pdbx_description
1 polymer ?
#
loop_
_entity_poly.entity_id
_entity_poly.type
_entity_poly.pdbx_seq_one_letter_code
_entity_poly.pdbx_strand_id
1 'polypeptide(L)'
;MLLIIKNKFISLLQLLLVLIYIIFEELIWEGIAKPVYEFVHSLKILQKVETKLHSANATVILIIFIFLLGIVEAFGIYAGILFVSGNVLLGLVLYISKVPVAAFTFWMFRVTEDKLMNFGWFKWLYEKIMLAIDWLKSRNVYVRTMERLKFVKKRIKNYVKIFKEKYFSKKSSFVTKVKNLYTTIKASLKK
;
A
#
# COMPACT_ATOMS: atom_id res chain seq x y z
N MET A 1 -37.05 -16.68 8.26
CA MET A 1 -35.87 -17.40 7.70
C MET A 1 -35.06 -16.56 6.70
N LEU A 2 -35.70 -15.95 5.69
CA LEU A 2 -35.06 -15.05 4.71
C LEU A 2 -34.30 -13.84 5.31
N LEU A 3 -34.85 -13.20 6.35
CA LEU A 3 -34.20 -12.07 7.04
C LEU A 3 -32.92 -12.48 7.77
N ILE A 4 -32.86 -13.70 8.32
CA ILE A 4 -31.70 -14.22 9.04
C ILE A 4 -30.56 -14.55 8.06
N ILE A 5 -30.90 -15.14 6.91
CA ILE A 5 -29.94 -15.44 5.84
C ILE A 5 -29.40 -14.15 5.21
N LYS A 6 -30.27 -13.17 4.95
CA LYS A 6 -29.89 -11.83 4.45
C LYS A 6 -28.94 -11.12 5.41
N ASN A 7 -29.23 -11.14 6.71
CA ASN A 7 -28.35 -10.54 7.72
C ASN A 7 -27.00 -11.25 7.82
N LYS A 8 -26.98 -12.58 7.68
CA LYS A 8 -25.74 -13.36 7.70
C LYS A 8 -24.88 -13.08 6.46
N PHE A 9 -25.48 -13.00 5.28
CA PHE A 9 -24.78 -12.65 4.04
C PHE A 9 -24.22 -11.22 4.09
N ILE A 10 -25.01 -10.24 4.55
CA ILE A 10 -24.55 -8.87 4.75
C ILE A 10 -23.38 -8.82 5.73
N SER A 11 -23.44 -9.60 6.82
CA SER A 11 -22.34 -9.66 7.80
C SER A 11 -21.04 -10.26 7.23
N LEU A 12 -21.15 -11.28 6.35
CA LEU A 12 -20.00 -11.90 5.69
C LEU A 12 -19.38 -10.96 4.66
N LEU A 13 -20.21 -10.32 3.84
CA LEU A 13 -19.75 -9.31 2.89
C LEU A 13 -19.07 -8.14 3.63
N GLN A 14 -19.66 -7.69 4.73
CA GLN A 14 -19.09 -6.63 5.57
C GLN A 14 -17.74 -7.06 6.17
N LEU A 15 -17.61 -8.30 6.67
CA LEU A 15 -16.34 -8.85 7.14
C LEU A 15 -15.27 -8.82 6.04
N LEU A 16 -15.64 -9.27 4.83
CA LEU A 16 -14.74 -9.34 3.69
C LEU A 16 -14.29 -7.94 3.25
N LEU A 17 -15.21 -6.97 3.18
CA LEU A 17 -14.90 -5.57 2.89
C LEU A 17 -13.98 -4.95 3.95
N VAL A 18 -14.25 -5.19 5.24
CA VAL A 18 -13.39 -4.73 6.34
C VAL A 18 -11.99 -5.33 6.20
N LEU A 19 -11.88 -6.62 5.91
CA LEU A 19 -10.60 -7.31 5.79
C LEU A 19 -9.79 -6.80 4.59
N ILE A 20 -10.44 -6.65 3.43
CA ILE A 20 -9.83 -6.03 2.25
C ILE A 20 -9.34 -4.63 2.59
N TYR A 21 -10.21 -3.78 3.15
CA TYR A 21 -9.84 -2.41 3.48
C TYR A 21 -8.66 -2.34 4.45
N ILE A 22 -8.65 -3.15 5.49
CA ILE A 22 -7.56 -3.22 6.46
C ILE A 22 -6.26 -3.69 5.79
N ILE A 23 -6.31 -4.66 4.87
CA ILE A 23 -5.12 -5.06 4.10
C ILE A 23 -4.64 -3.87 3.26
N PHE A 24 -5.53 -3.15 2.58
CA PHE A 24 -5.14 -1.96 1.83
C PHE A 24 -4.55 -0.85 2.73
N GLU A 25 -5.16 -0.56 3.87
CA GLU A 25 -4.72 0.48 4.81
C GLU A 25 -3.39 0.12 5.52
N GLU A 26 -3.22 -1.12 5.98
CA GLU A 26 -2.02 -1.49 6.73
C GLU A 26 -0.87 -1.97 5.81
N LEU A 27 -1.18 -2.74 4.76
CA LEU A 27 -0.17 -3.34 3.89
C LEU A 27 0.23 -2.39 2.75
N ILE A 28 -0.75 -1.79 2.07
CA ILE A 28 -0.46 -0.90 0.94
C ILE A 28 -0.12 0.49 1.46
N TRP A 29 -0.94 1.08 2.32
CA TRP A 29 -0.71 2.46 2.76
C TRP A 29 0.50 2.58 3.70
N GLU A 30 0.52 1.94 4.87
CA GLU A 30 1.68 2.04 5.77
C GLU A 30 2.93 1.31 5.24
N GLY A 31 2.76 0.21 4.50
CA GLY A 31 3.88 -0.60 4.01
C GLY A 31 4.60 -0.03 2.78
N ILE A 32 3.86 0.53 1.83
CA ILE A 32 4.42 0.95 0.53
C ILE A 32 4.09 2.41 0.19
N ALA A 33 2.84 2.84 0.29
CA ALA A 33 2.42 4.16 -0.16
C ALA A 33 3.05 5.27 0.68
N LYS A 34 3.11 5.13 2.00
CA LYS A 34 3.73 6.11 2.91
C LYS A 34 5.24 6.25 2.71
N PRO A 35 6.06 5.18 2.68
CA PRO A 35 7.48 5.32 2.40
C PRO A 35 7.74 5.81 0.98
N VAL A 36 6.94 5.40 -0.01
CA VAL A 36 7.05 5.95 -1.37
C VAL A 36 6.64 7.42 -1.39
N TYR A 37 5.58 7.82 -0.69
CA TYR A 37 5.16 9.22 -0.56
C TYR A 37 6.24 10.06 0.11
N GLU A 38 6.82 9.61 1.23
CA GLU A 38 7.91 10.29 1.92
C GLU A 38 9.16 10.39 1.04
N PHE A 39 9.51 9.30 0.35
CA PHE A 39 10.62 9.27 -0.61
C PHE A 39 10.40 10.26 -1.75
N VAL A 40 9.22 10.21 -2.38
CA VAL A 40 8.81 11.11 -3.46
C VAL A 40 8.81 12.56 -2.96
N HIS A 41 8.20 12.85 -1.82
CA HIS A 41 8.17 14.20 -1.25
C HIS A 41 9.58 14.74 -0.91
N SER A 42 10.53 13.86 -0.56
CA SER A 42 11.92 14.25 -0.30
C SER A 42 12.73 14.61 -1.57
N LEU A 43 12.23 14.28 -2.76
CA LEU A 43 12.92 14.58 -4.02
C LEU A 43 12.69 16.04 -4.43
N LYS A 44 13.78 16.82 -4.51
CA LYS A 44 13.78 18.22 -4.99
C LYS A 44 13.15 18.42 -6.38
N ILE A 45 13.13 17.37 -7.20
CA ILE A 45 12.49 17.39 -8.53
C ILE A 45 10.97 17.60 -8.40
N LEU A 46 10.35 17.01 -7.37
CA LEU A 46 8.91 17.13 -7.17
C LEU A 46 8.46 18.51 -6.72
N GLN A 47 9.32 19.30 -6.06
CA GLN A 47 9.01 20.70 -5.76
C GLN A 47 8.80 21.53 -7.05
N LYS A 48 9.55 21.23 -8.13
CA LYS A 48 9.36 21.86 -9.44
C LYS A 48 8.09 21.37 -10.14
N VAL A 49 7.72 20.10 -9.93
CA VAL A 49 6.47 19.54 -10.48
C VAL A 49 5.27 20.10 -9.74
N GLU A 50 5.34 20.21 -8.42
CA GLU A 50 4.33 20.80 -7.54
C GLU A 50 4.03 22.26 -7.90
N THR A 51 5.07 23.08 -8.08
CA THR A 51 4.90 24.47 -8.55
C THR A 51 4.23 24.53 -9.92
N LYS A 52 4.61 23.66 -10.87
CA LYS A 52 3.94 23.56 -12.17
C LYS A 52 2.47 23.13 -12.03
N LEU A 53 2.16 22.15 -11.18
CA LEU A 53 0.80 21.70 -10.90
C LEU A 53 -0.05 22.81 -10.26
N HIS A 54 0.53 23.61 -9.35
CA HIS A 54 -0.15 24.78 -8.79
C HIS A 54 -0.39 25.89 -9.82
N SER A 55 0.45 26.02 -10.85
CA SER A 55 0.20 26.95 -11.96
C SER A 55 -0.78 26.41 -13.01
N ALA A 56 -1.00 25.10 -13.08
CA ALA A 56 -1.86 24.48 -14.08
C ALA A 56 -3.36 24.72 -13.81
N ASN A 57 -4.15 24.82 -14.87
CA ASN A 57 -5.62 24.92 -14.76
C ASN A 57 -6.21 23.60 -14.22
N ALA A 58 -7.29 23.68 -13.45
CA ALA A 58 -8.03 22.55 -12.91
C ALA A 58 -8.39 21.50 -13.97
N THR A 59 -8.77 21.91 -15.19
CA THR A 59 -9.09 20.96 -16.29
C THR A 59 -7.88 20.14 -16.71
N VAL A 60 -6.70 20.76 -16.80
CA VAL A 60 -5.46 20.06 -17.16
C VAL A 60 -5.11 19.04 -16.08
N ILE A 61 -5.24 19.41 -14.82
CA ILE A 61 -5.00 18.52 -13.68
C ILE A 61 -5.97 17.34 -13.69
N LEU A 62 -7.24 17.59 -13.97
CA LEU A 62 -8.24 16.53 -14.09
C LEU A 62 -7.88 15.54 -15.20
N ILE A 63 -7.48 16.02 -16.37
CA ILE A 63 -7.05 15.17 -17.49
C ILE A 63 -5.84 14.32 -17.08
N ILE A 64 -4.81 14.94 -16.50
CA ILE A 64 -3.62 14.23 -16.03
C ILE A 64 -4.00 13.20 -14.97
N PHE A 65 -4.90 13.53 -14.04
CA PHE A 65 -5.36 12.64 -12.99
C PHE A 65 -6.07 11.41 -13.56
N ILE A 66 -7.05 11.63 -14.44
CA ILE A 66 -7.79 10.55 -15.10
C ILE A 66 -6.85 9.69 -15.95
N PHE A 67 -5.90 10.30 -16.65
CA PHE A 67 -4.91 9.57 -17.45
C PHE A 67 -4.03 8.67 -16.57
N LEU A 68 -3.47 9.21 -15.48
CA LEU A 68 -2.66 8.45 -14.54
C LEU A 68 -3.48 7.33 -13.86
N LEU A 69 -4.72 7.61 -13.50
CA LEU A 69 -5.63 6.61 -12.94
C LEU A 69 -5.89 5.49 -13.97
N GLY A 70 -6.14 5.86 -15.24
CA GLY A 70 -6.32 4.92 -16.33
C GLY A 70 -5.12 3.98 -16.53
N ILE A 71 -3.89 4.50 -16.41
CA ILE A 71 -2.67 3.67 -16.47
C ILE A 71 -2.63 2.65 -15.32
N VAL A 72 -2.93 3.10 -14.09
CA VAL A 72 -2.91 2.22 -12.90
C VAL A 72 -3.93 1.09 -13.04
N GLU A 73 -5.15 1.42 -13.51
CA GLU A 73 -6.20 0.42 -13.74
C GLU A 73 -5.85 -0.50 -14.91
N ALA A 74 -5.29 0.02 -16.00
CA ALA A 74 -4.84 -0.79 -17.13
C ALA A 74 -3.77 -1.81 -16.70
N PHE A 75 -2.81 -1.41 -15.88
CA PHE A 75 -1.83 -2.34 -15.29
C PHE A 75 -2.51 -3.38 -14.40
N GLY A 76 -3.51 -2.97 -13.62
CA GLY A 76 -4.30 -3.91 -12.81
C GLY A 76 -5.02 -4.97 -13.64
N ILE A 77 -5.71 -4.55 -14.69
CA ILE A 77 -6.46 -5.43 -15.59
C ILE A 77 -5.50 -6.37 -16.34
N TYR A 78 -4.42 -5.84 -16.91
CA TYR A 78 -3.47 -6.64 -17.67
C TYR A 78 -2.72 -7.65 -16.79
N ALA A 79 -2.38 -7.27 -15.55
CA ALA A 79 -1.87 -8.24 -14.57
C ALA A 79 -2.88 -9.35 -14.28
N GLY A 80 -4.17 -9.02 -14.14
CA GLY A 80 -5.26 -9.98 -14.00
C GLY A 80 -5.33 -10.96 -15.18
N ILE A 81 -5.26 -10.47 -16.40
CA ILE A 81 -5.23 -11.30 -17.62
C ILE A 81 -4.01 -12.24 -17.58
N LEU A 82 -2.83 -11.73 -17.23
CA LEU A 82 -1.61 -12.56 -17.13
C LEU A 82 -1.72 -13.66 -16.08
N PHE A 83 -2.38 -13.39 -14.95
CA PHE A 83 -2.64 -14.41 -13.93
C PHE A 83 -3.53 -15.54 -14.44
N VAL A 84 -4.63 -15.19 -15.12
CA VAL A 84 -5.57 -16.17 -15.69
C VAL A 84 -4.92 -16.98 -16.81
N SER A 85 -4.04 -16.35 -17.60
CA SER A 85 -3.28 -17.00 -18.68
C SER A 85 -2.10 -17.86 -18.19
N GLY A 86 -1.92 -18.04 -16.88
CA GLY A 86 -0.85 -18.87 -16.30
C GLY A 86 0.52 -18.19 -16.20
N ASN A 87 0.66 -16.95 -16.68
CA ASN A 87 1.90 -16.17 -16.63
C ASN A 87 2.04 -15.42 -15.29
N VAL A 88 2.05 -16.18 -14.19
CA VAL A 88 1.96 -15.62 -12.83
C VAL A 88 3.12 -14.69 -12.49
N LEU A 89 4.34 -15.01 -12.91
CA LEU A 89 5.52 -14.18 -12.62
C LEU A 89 5.42 -12.80 -13.30
N LEU A 90 5.04 -12.78 -14.58
CA LEU A 90 4.85 -11.52 -15.32
C LEU A 90 3.68 -10.72 -14.76
N GLY A 91 2.58 -11.40 -14.40
CA GLY A 91 1.45 -10.77 -13.72
C GLY A 91 1.86 -10.11 -12.40
N LEU A 92 2.69 -10.77 -11.59
CA LEU A 92 3.23 -10.21 -10.34
C LEU A 92 4.10 -8.98 -10.58
N VAL A 93 5.05 -9.06 -11.53
CA VAL A 93 5.94 -7.95 -11.85
C VAL A 93 5.14 -6.73 -12.30
N LEU A 94 4.16 -6.92 -13.18
CA LEU A 94 3.31 -5.85 -13.67
C LEU A 94 2.37 -5.30 -12.58
N TYR A 95 1.88 -6.15 -11.68
CA TYR A 95 1.06 -5.72 -10.56
C TYR A 95 1.86 -4.88 -9.56
N ILE A 96 3.13 -5.23 -9.32
CA ILE A 96 4.03 -4.46 -8.44
C ILE A 96 4.44 -3.14 -9.11
N SER A 97 4.69 -3.14 -10.42
CA SER A 97 5.11 -1.93 -11.15
C SER A 97 4.05 -0.83 -11.17
N LYS A 98 2.76 -1.16 -10.94
CA LYS A 98 1.71 -0.15 -10.80
C LYS A 98 1.81 0.66 -9.51
N VAL A 99 2.49 0.15 -8.48
CA VAL A 99 2.50 0.76 -7.14
C VAL A 99 3.16 2.15 -7.13
N PRO A 100 4.33 2.37 -7.74
CA PRO A 100 4.91 3.71 -7.87
C PRO A 100 4.00 4.69 -8.61
N VAL A 101 3.34 4.23 -9.68
CA VAL A 101 2.41 5.06 -10.45
C VAL A 101 1.21 5.46 -9.59
N ALA A 102 0.62 4.51 -8.86
CA ALA A 102 -0.49 4.78 -7.93
C ALA A 102 -0.09 5.75 -6.81
N ALA A 103 1.12 5.59 -6.26
CA ALA A 103 1.64 6.51 -5.24
C ALA A 103 1.85 7.92 -5.79
N PHE A 104 2.35 8.06 -7.02
CA PHE A 104 2.47 9.36 -7.69
C PHE A 104 1.11 9.99 -7.99
N THR A 105 0.13 9.21 -8.46
CA THR A 105 -1.25 9.66 -8.69
C THR A 105 -1.88 10.17 -7.39
N PHE A 106 -1.69 9.44 -6.28
CA PHE A 106 -2.19 9.85 -4.96
C PHE A 106 -1.51 11.12 -4.45
N TRP A 107 -0.19 11.22 -4.60
CA TRP A 107 0.55 12.44 -4.26
C TRP A 107 0.04 13.65 -5.07
N MET A 108 -0.13 13.49 -6.39
CA MET A 108 -0.62 14.57 -7.25
C MET A 108 -2.04 14.98 -6.88
N PHE A 109 -2.92 14.01 -6.61
CA PHE A 109 -4.26 14.25 -6.08
C PHE A 109 -4.20 15.11 -4.81
N ARG A 110 -3.34 14.75 -3.85
CA ARG A 110 -3.26 15.46 -2.57
C ARG A 110 -2.79 16.91 -2.72
N VAL A 111 -1.83 17.15 -3.61
CA VAL A 111 -1.29 18.48 -3.90
C VAL A 111 -2.29 19.36 -4.66
N THR A 112 -3.18 18.76 -5.43
CA THR A 112 -4.14 19.46 -6.32
C THR A 112 -5.60 19.22 -5.95
N GLU A 113 -5.83 18.79 -4.71
CA GLU A 113 -7.14 18.37 -4.20
C GLU A 113 -8.15 19.51 -4.34
N ASP A 114 -7.77 20.71 -3.93
CA ASP A 114 -8.55 21.95 -4.04
C ASP A 114 -9.07 22.19 -5.47
N LYS A 115 -8.23 21.95 -6.47
CA LYS A 115 -8.59 22.14 -7.88
C LYS A 115 -9.50 21.04 -8.42
N LEU A 116 -9.26 19.79 -8.03
CA LEU A 116 -10.11 18.66 -8.42
C LEU A 116 -11.50 18.75 -7.79
N MET A 117 -11.60 19.26 -6.56
CA MET A 117 -12.88 19.46 -5.86
C MET A 117 -13.75 20.57 -6.47
N ASN A 118 -13.20 21.41 -7.37
CA ASN A 118 -14.00 22.38 -8.12
C ASN A 118 -14.97 21.69 -9.11
N PHE A 119 -14.68 20.47 -9.53
CA PHE A 119 -15.59 19.71 -10.39
C PHE A 119 -16.67 19.03 -9.53
N GLY A 120 -17.91 19.49 -9.64
CA GLY A 120 -19.01 19.02 -8.78
C GLY A 120 -19.24 17.50 -8.79
N TRP A 121 -19.13 16.85 -9.95
CA TRP A 121 -19.24 15.39 -10.05
C TRP A 121 -18.09 14.66 -9.35
N PHE A 122 -16.89 15.22 -9.43
CA PHE A 122 -15.68 14.64 -8.82
C PHE A 122 -15.77 14.75 -7.30
N LYS A 123 -16.15 15.94 -6.80
CA LYS A 123 -16.40 16.19 -5.39
C LYS A 123 -17.47 15.26 -4.83
N TRP A 124 -18.60 15.12 -5.54
CA TRP A 124 -19.67 14.21 -5.14
C TRP A 124 -19.16 12.76 -5.01
N LEU A 125 -18.41 12.27 -5.99
CA LEU A 125 -17.85 10.92 -5.96
C LEU A 125 -16.89 10.74 -4.77
N TYR A 126 -15.99 11.70 -4.57
CA TYR A 126 -15.04 11.68 -3.46
C TYR A 126 -15.76 11.62 -2.10
N GLU A 127 -16.75 12.48 -1.87
CA GLU A 127 -17.54 12.50 -0.65
C GLU A 127 -18.27 11.16 -0.42
N LYS A 128 -18.82 10.54 -1.47
CA LYS A 128 -19.44 9.21 -1.36
C LYS A 128 -18.44 8.14 -0.97
N ILE A 129 -17.23 8.17 -1.51
CA ILE A 129 -16.16 7.24 -1.13
C ILE A 129 -15.76 7.46 0.33
N MET A 130 -15.57 8.71 0.77
CA MET A 130 -15.24 9.01 2.16
C MET A 130 -16.33 8.54 3.13
N LEU A 131 -17.60 8.79 2.82
CA LEU A 131 -18.72 8.29 3.62
C LEU A 131 -18.75 6.75 3.70
N ALA A 132 -18.42 6.06 2.61
CA ALA A 132 -18.33 4.60 2.62
C ALA A 132 -17.17 4.10 3.51
N ILE A 133 -16.03 4.79 3.49
CA ILE A 133 -14.89 4.49 4.35
C ILE A 133 -15.24 4.74 5.82
N ASP A 134 -15.84 5.88 6.15
CA ASP A 134 -16.24 6.22 7.52
C ASP A 134 -17.29 5.24 8.05
N TRP A 135 -18.24 4.86 7.19
CA TRP A 135 -19.20 3.81 7.49
C TRP A 135 -18.51 2.47 7.76
N LEU A 136 -17.44 2.12 7.04
CA LEU A 136 -16.68 0.90 7.25
C LEU A 136 -15.88 0.96 8.56
N LYS A 137 -15.24 2.10 8.84
CA LYS A 137 -14.45 2.34 10.07
C LYS A 137 -15.29 2.35 11.33
N SER A 138 -16.53 2.82 11.25
CA SER A 138 -17.48 2.82 12.37
C SER A 138 -18.01 1.42 12.71
N ARG A 139 -17.75 0.39 11.90
CA ARG A 139 -18.18 -0.97 12.19
C ARG A 139 -17.34 -1.60 13.31
N ASN A 140 -18.01 -2.20 14.29
CA ASN A 140 -17.38 -2.96 15.38
C ASN A 140 -16.39 -4.03 14.89
N VAL A 141 -16.65 -4.63 13.72
CA VAL A 141 -15.75 -5.60 13.09
C VAL A 141 -14.41 -4.96 12.73
N TYR A 142 -14.41 -3.76 12.16
CA TYR A 142 -13.19 -3.01 11.85
C TYR A 142 -12.42 -2.66 13.12
N VAL A 143 -13.09 -2.06 14.11
CA VAL A 143 -12.46 -1.64 15.38
C VAL A 143 -11.78 -2.82 16.07
N ARG A 144 -12.50 -3.94 16.26
CA ARG A 144 -11.94 -5.15 16.89
C ARG A 144 -10.79 -5.76 16.10
N THR A 145 -10.87 -5.73 14.78
CA THR A 145 -9.81 -6.27 13.92
C THR A 145 -8.55 -5.42 14.01
N MET A 146 -8.70 -4.09 14.00
CA MET A 146 -7.58 -3.16 14.12
C MET A 146 -6.91 -3.22 15.50
N GLU A 147 -7.69 -3.37 16.57
CA GLU A 147 -7.14 -3.62 17.92
C GLU A 147 -6.31 -4.90 17.95
N ARG A 148 -6.86 -6.02 17.45
CA ARG A 148 -6.13 -7.29 17.37
C ARG A 148 -4.85 -7.17 16.55
N LEU A 149 -4.89 -6.48 15.42
CA LEU A 149 -3.71 -6.23 14.58
C LEU A 149 -2.63 -5.46 15.34
N LYS A 150 -2.99 -4.41 16.09
CA LYS A 150 -2.04 -3.68 16.94
C LYS A 150 -1.36 -4.59 17.97
N PHE A 151 -2.13 -5.46 18.64
CA PHE A 151 -1.59 -6.44 19.57
C PHE A 151 -0.64 -7.45 18.90
N VAL A 152 -1.04 -7.98 17.73
CA VAL A 152 -0.22 -8.92 16.95
C VAL A 152 1.08 -8.27 16.49
N LYS A 153 1.02 -7.05 15.93
CA LYS A 153 2.20 -6.30 15.48
C LYS A 153 3.18 -6.05 16.64
N LYS A 154 2.67 -5.70 17.83
CA LYS A 154 3.49 -5.53 19.04
C LYS A 154 4.16 -6.84 19.48
N ARG A 155 3.42 -7.95 19.46
CA ARG A 155 3.98 -9.28 19.76
C ARG A 155 5.06 -9.67 18.76
N ILE A 156 4.80 -9.55 17.46
CA ILE A 156 5.78 -9.86 16.40
C ILE A 156 7.04 -9.01 16.58
N LYS A 157 6.90 -7.69 16.81
CA LYS A 157 8.05 -6.81 17.04
C LYS A 157 8.89 -7.25 18.24
N ASN A 158 8.25 -7.67 19.33
CA ASN A 158 8.95 -8.20 20.49
C ASN A 158 9.67 -9.53 20.18
N TYR A 159 9.01 -10.45 19.49
CA TYR A 159 9.64 -11.71 19.05
C TYR A 159 10.83 -11.47 18.12
N VAL A 160 10.69 -10.57 17.14
CA VAL A 160 11.78 -10.18 16.24
C VAL A 160 12.94 -9.57 17.02
N LYS A 161 12.67 -8.72 18.02
CA LYS A 161 13.70 -8.14 18.89
C LYS A 161 14.46 -9.23 19.68
N ILE A 162 13.72 -10.14 20.33
CA ILE A 162 14.30 -11.25 21.09
C ILE A 162 15.12 -12.18 20.18
N PHE A 163 14.59 -12.50 19.00
CA PHE A 163 15.28 -13.34 18.01
C PHE A 163 16.56 -12.66 17.51
N LYS A 164 16.50 -11.36 17.21
CA LYS A 164 17.68 -10.56 16.80
C LYS A 164 18.73 -10.50 17.91
N GLU A 165 18.33 -10.34 19.17
CA GLU A 165 19.26 -10.36 20.31
C GLU A 165 19.90 -11.74 20.51
N LYS A 166 19.12 -12.81 20.38
CA LYS A 166 19.58 -14.20 20.56
C LYS A 166 20.51 -14.67 19.44
N TYR A 167 20.18 -14.37 18.18
CA TYR A 167 20.91 -14.93 17.02
C TYR A 167 21.84 -13.93 16.33
N PHE A 168 21.61 -12.63 16.43
CA PHE A 168 22.40 -11.59 15.74
C PHE A 168 23.19 -10.68 16.69
N SER A 169 23.28 -11.01 17.98
CA SER A 169 24.26 -10.37 18.87
C SER A 169 25.69 -10.68 18.41
N LYS A 170 26.61 -9.71 18.53
CA LYS A 170 28.03 -9.86 18.12
C LYS A 170 28.75 -11.06 18.76
N LYS A 171 28.20 -11.62 19.84
CA LYS A 171 28.72 -12.80 20.57
C LYS A 171 27.94 -14.10 20.27
N SER A 172 26.96 -14.10 19.35
CA SER A 172 26.18 -15.31 19.07
C SER A 172 27.02 -16.35 18.30
N SER A 173 26.79 -17.63 18.59
CA SER A 173 27.48 -18.74 17.89
C SER A 173 27.18 -18.72 16.38
N PHE A 174 26.01 -18.22 15.98
CA PHE A 174 25.59 -18.10 14.58
C PHE A 174 26.40 -17.05 13.82
N VAL A 175 26.50 -15.81 14.35
CA VAL A 175 27.30 -14.74 13.73
C VAL A 175 28.77 -15.13 13.66
N THR A 176 29.28 -15.81 14.70
CA THR A 176 30.66 -16.28 14.75
C THR A 176 30.92 -17.36 13.69
N LYS A 177 30.02 -18.33 13.51
CA LYS A 177 30.11 -19.33 12.44
C LYS A 177 30.07 -18.70 11.04
N VAL A 178 29.16 -17.75 10.80
CA VAL A 178 29.06 -17.05 9.50
C VAL A 178 30.32 -16.24 9.22
N LYS A 179 30.85 -15.55 10.23
CA LYS A 179 32.08 -14.77 10.09
C LYS A 179 33.29 -15.66 9.79
N ASN A 180 33.39 -16.81 10.46
CA ASN A 180 34.42 -17.80 10.19
C ASN A 180 34.31 -18.39 8.78
N LEU A 181 33.11 -18.74 8.33
CA LEU A 181 32.85 -19.19 6.96
C LEU A 181 33.27 -18.14 5.92
N TYR A 182 32.90 -16.87 6.13
CA TYR A 182 33.31 -15.77 5.25
C TYR A 182 34.83 -15.62 5.20
N THR A 183 35.52 -15.68 6.35
CA THR A 183 36.99 -15.60 6.37
C THR A 183 37.67 -16.79 5.69
N THR A 184 37.13 -18.00 5.85
CA THR A 184 37.67 -19.21 5.20
C THR A 184 37.53 -19.13 3.68
N ILE A 185 36.37 -18.71 3.17
CA ILE A 185 36.13 -18.55 1.73
C ILE A 185 36.99 -17.40 1.17
N LYS A 186 37.12 -16.29 1.90
CA LYS A 186 37.96 -15.17 1.48
C LYS A 186 39.45 -15.54 1.43
N ALA A 187 39.91 -16.42 2.33
CA ALA A 187 41.27 -16.92 2.33
C ALA A 187 41.52 -17.90 1.16
N SER A 188 40.53 -18.72 0.80
CA SER A 188 40.66 -19.65 -0.34
C SER A 188 40.65 -18.94 -1.70
N LEU A 189 40.00 -17.77 -1.80
CA LEU A 189 39.96 -16.95 -3.02
C LEU A 189 41.20 -16.02 -3.20
N LYS A 190 42.07 -15.94 -2.19
CA LYS A 190 43.30 -15.11 -2.22
C LYS A 190 44.56 -15.91 -2.54
N LYS A 191 44.44 -17.23 -2.75
CA LYS A 191 45.45 -18.10 -3.37
C LYS A 191 45.14 -18.22 -4.85
#